data_AF-A0A0F0L8J2-F1
#
_entry.id   AF-A0A0F0L8J2-F1
#
_cell.length_a   1.000
_cell.length_b   1.000
_cell.length_c   1.000
_cell.angle_alpha   90.00
_cell.angle_beta   90.00
_cell.angle_gamma   90.00
#
_symmetry.space_group_name_H-M   'P 1'
#
loop_
_entity.id
_entity.type
_entity.pdbx_description
1 polymer ?
#
loop_
_entity_poly.entity_id
_entity_poly.type
_entity_poly.pdbx_seq_one_letter_code
_entity_poly.pdbx_strand_id
1 'polypeptide(L)'
;MSACEHLSDPDWDSIEGPFLIAGDAADAAAIAGIAARLPWDAQGTIVFEAAARIQFRHIDVPDGVEVRWLVRGDGIRAHTKGERLANAVHAWCVEWTCTEPPAHWTVWLGPHTPPHVARMARSLLGVAT
;
A
#
# COMPACT_ATOMS: atom_id res chain seq x y z
N MET A 1 -13.33 -14.30 9.92
CA MET A 1 -13.22 -13.05 10.71
C MET A 1 -11.74 -12.77 10.91
N SER A 2 -11.17 -11.94 10.05
CA SER A 2 -10.09 -11.00 10.38
C SER A 2 -9.77 -10.28 9.07
N ALA A 3 -10.69 -9.39 8.69
CA ALA A 3 -10.32 -8.36 7.75
C ALA A 3 -9.40 -7.44 8.57
N CYS A 4 -8.08 -7.57 8.35
CA CYS A 4 -7.09 -6.99 9.23
C CYS A 4 -7.03 -5.49 8.97
N GLU A 5 -7.80 -4.71 9.74
CA GLU A 5 -7.34 -3.38 10.11
C GLU A 5 -6.11 -3.58 10.99
N HIS A 6 -5.01 -2.94 10.63
CA HIS A 6 -3.95 -2.73 11.58
C HIS A 6 -3.70 -1.22 11.72
N LEU A 7 -4.33 -0.70 12.80
CA LEU A 7 -3.81 0.40 13.61
C LEU A 7 -2.54 -0.05 14.41
N SER A 8 -2.06 -1.28 14.20
CA SER A 8 -0.83 -1.87 14.76
C SER A 8 0.14 -2.27 13.65
N ASP A 9 1.41 -2.52 13.95
CA ASP A 9 2.43 -2.94 12.98
C ASP A 9 2.34 -4.47 12.76
N PRO A 10 2.08 -4.97 11.54
CA PRO A 10 2.09 -6.41 11.26
C PRO A 10 3.44 -7.06 11.57
N ASP A 11 3.45 -8.37 11.79
CA ASP A 11 4.70 -9.14 11.81
C ASP A 11 5.21 -9.31 10.38
N TRP A 12 5.95 -8.32 9.89
CA TRP A 12 6.49 -8.31 8.53
C TRP A 12 7.50 -9.43 8.27
N ASP A 13 8.13 -9.96 9.32
CA ASP A 13 9.14 -11.02 9.23
C ASP A 13 8.49 -12.40 8.97
N SER A 14 7.18 -12.53 9.22
CA SER A 14 6.42 -13.77 9.01
C SER A 14 5.14 -13.54 8.20
N ILE A 15 5.18 -12.61 7.25
CA ILE A 15 4.01 -12.24 6.46
C ILE A 15 3.51 -13.43 5.62
N GLU A 16 2.22 -13.69 5.66
CA GLU A 16 1.58 -14.73 4.84
C GLU A 16 0.66 -14.11 3.78
N GLY A 17 0.73 -14.69 2.57
CA GLY A 17 -0.10 -14.28 1.44
C GLY A 17 0.27 -12.90 0.86
N PRO A 18 -0.49 -12.43 -0.13
CA PRO A 18 -0.25 -11.15 -0.79
C PRO A 18 -0.43 -9.98 0.18
N PHE A 19 0.46 -8.99 0.08
CA PHE A 19 0.34 -7.75 0.84
C PHE A 19 0.30 -6.50 -0.04
N LEU A 20 -0.27 -5.43 0.53
CA LEU A 20 -0.19 -4.07 0.02
C LEU A 20 0.37 -3.14 1.09
N ILE A 21 1.42 -2.40 0.74
CA ILE A 21 1.93 -1.26 1.52
C ILE A 21 1.69 0.00 0.69
N ALA A 22 0.86 0.91 1.17
CA ALA A 22 0.55 2.15 0.47
C ALA A 22 0.92 3.38 1.32
N GLY A 23 1.50 4.39 0.70
CA GLY A 23 1.84 5.65 1.37
C GLY A 23 2.14 6.77 0.39
N ASP A 24 2.67 7.89 0.89
CA ASP A 24 3.20 8.97 0.06
C ASP A 24 4.73 9.07 0.17
N ALA A 25 5.33 9.98 -0.59
CA ALA A 25 6.79 10.16 -0.59
C ALA A 25 7.41 10.45 0.80
N ALA A 26 6.65 10.96 1.76
CA ALA A 26 7.11 11.16 3.13
C ALA A 26 7.20 9.85 3.92
N ASP A 27 6.46 8.82 3.51
CA ASP A 27 6.46 7.49 4.14
C ASP A 27 7.62 6.59 3.65
N ALA A 28 8.39 7.03 2.64
CA ALA A 28 9.42 6.23 1.98
C ALA A 28 10.44 5.60 2.95
N ALA A 29 10.88 6.36 3.96
CA ALA A 29 11.85 5.85 4.93
C ALA A 29 11.24 4.77 5.85
N ALA A 30 9.99 4.97 6.30
CA ALA A 30 9.30 4.00 7.13
C ALA A 30 9.01 2.71 6.35
N ILE A 31 8.54 2.85 5.10
CA ILE A 31 8.28 1.72 4.21
C ILE A 31 9.58 0.98 3.85
N ALA A 32 10.70 1.67 3.65
CA ALA A 32 11.99 1.00 3.45
C ALA A 32 12.39 0.13 4.66
N GLY A 33 12.12 0.62 5.89
CA GLY A 33 12.34 -0.16 7.11
C GLY A 33 11.46 -1.41 7.20
N ILE A 34 10.21 -1.32 6.73
CA ILE A 34 9.31 -2.47 6.59
C ILE A 34 9.84 -3.45 5.53
N ALA A 35 10.19 -2.93 4.34
CA ALA A 35 10.66 -3.73 3.22
C ALA A 35 11.92 -4.56 3.55
N ALA A 36 12.82 -4.00 4.37
CA ALA A 36 14.02 -4.68 4.82
C ALA A 36 13.76 -5.91 5.74
N ARG A 37 12.55 -6.03 6.29
CA ARG A 37 12.13 -7.16 7.15
C ARG A 37 11.39 -8.24 6.37
N LEU A 38 11.04 -8.00 5.11
CA LEU A 38 10.25 -8.95 4.33
C LEU A 38 11.04 -10.24 4.06
N PRO A 39 10.40 -11.42 4.19
CA PRO A 39 10.94 -12.68 3.72
C PRO A 39 11.35 -12.61 2.25
N TRP A 40 12.37 -13.38 1.88
CA TRP A 40 12.88 -13.42 0.51
C TRP A 40 11.86 -13.94 -0.53
N ASP A 41 10.87 -14.72 -0.07
CA ASP A 41 9.79 -15.32 -0.86
C ASP A 41 8.48 -14.53 -0.79
N ALA A 42 8.46 -13.40 -0.06
CA ALA A 42 7.28 -12.57 0.09
C ALA A 42 6.73 -12.09 -1.26
N GLN A 43 5.40 -12.10 -1.39
CA GLN A 43 4.69 -11.62 -2.58
C GLN A 43 3.87 -10.39 -2.22
N GLY A 44 4.04 -9.29 -2.93
CA GLY A 44 3.25 -8.11 -2.62
C GLY A 44 3.55 -6.87 -3.45
N THR A 45 2.87 -5.80 -3.07
CA THR A 45 2.89 -4.54 -3.80
C THR A 45 3.15 -3.39 -2.83
N ILE A 46 4.10 -2.54 -3.17
CA ILE A 46 4.38 -1.28 -2.49
C ILE A 46 4.04 -0.12 -3.44
N VAL A 47 3.14 0.77 -3.02
CA VAL A 47 2.73 1.93 -3.83
C VAL A 47 2.95 3.24 -3.09
N PHE A 48 3.61 4.18 -3.77
CA PHE A 48 3.86 5.53 -3.27
C PHE A 48 3.17 6.55 -4.15
N GLU A 49 2.50 7.53 -3.55
CA GLU A 49 2.15 8.76 -4.26
C GLU A 49 3.24 9.83 -4.07
N ALA A 50 3.69 10.43 -5.18
CA ALA A 50 4.63 11.55 -5.17
C ALA A 50 4.05 12.77 -5.89
N ALA A 51 4.38 13.95 -5.39
CA ALA A 51 4.13 15.21 -6.10
C ALA A 51 4.95 15.27 -7.40
N ALA A 52 6.23 14.85 -7.33
CA ALA A 52 7.16 14.92 -8.45
C ALA A 52 8.21 13.81 -8.38
N ARG A 53 8.84 13.50 -9.52
CA ARG A 53 9.86 12.44 -9.65
C ARG A 53 11.09 12.64 -8.77
N ILE A 54 11.43 13.88 -8.41
CA ILE A 54 12.57 14.18 -7.52
C ILE A 54 12.42 13.59 -6.10
N GLN A 55 11.18 13.24 -5.73
CA GLN A 55 10.89 12.62 -4.44
C GLN A 55 11.11 11.10 -4.45
N PHE A 56 11.39 10.50 -5.61
CA PHE A 56 11.57 9.05 -5.71
C PHE A 56 12.77 8.62 -4.87
N ARG A 57 12.61 7.47 -4.23
CA ARG A 57 13.65 6.79 -3.47
C ARG A 57 13.74 5.37 -3.96
N HIS A 58 14.96 4.86 -4.00
CA HIS A 58 15.21 3.43 -4.20
C HIS A 58 14.77 2.69 -2.93
N ILE A 59 14.04 1.59 -3.09
CA ILE A 59 13.57 0.73 -2.02
C ILE A 59 14.03 -0.68 -2.37
N ASP A 60 14.90 -1.25 -1.54
CA ASP A 60 15.32 -2.64 -1.70
C ASP A 60 14.17 -3.55 -1.25
N VAL A 61 13.83 -4.52 -2.11
CA VAL A 61 12.73 -5.45 -1.90
C VAL A 61 13.09 -6.84 -2.42
N PRO A 62 12.46 -7.91 -1.93
CA PRO A 62 12.54 -9.25 -2.52
C PRO A 62 11.99 -9.29 -3.96
N ASP A 63 12.40 -10.29 -4.75
CA ASP A 63 12.00 -10.43 -6.16
C ASP A 63 10.48 -10.54 -6.38
N GLY A 64 9.74 -11.06 -5.39
CA GLY A 64 8.28 -11.19 -5.41
C GLY A 64 7.51 -9.90 -5.11
N VAL A 65 8.21 -8.78 -4.87
CA VAL A 65 7.61 -7.54 -4.40
C VAL A 65 7.76 -6.43 -5.44
N GLU A 66 6.64 -5.87 -5.88
CA GLU A 66 6.61 -4.77 -6.85
C GLU A 66 6.63 -3.41 -6.13
N VAL A 67 7.52 -2.50 -6.54
CA VAL A 67 7.53 -1.10 -6.07
C VAL A 67 7.05 -0.16 -7.17
N ARG A 68 5.97 0.58 -6.91
CA ARG A 68 5.41 1.57 -7.85
C ARG A 68 5.37 2.97 -7.27
N TRP A 69 5.81 3.93 -8.07
CA TRP A 69 5.68 5.36 -7.77
C TRP A 69 4.65 6.02 -8.69
N LEU A 70 3.62 6.60 -8.09
CA LEU A 70 2.51 7.27 -8.75
C LEU A 70 2.73 8.79 -8.69
N VAL A 71 3.11 9.38 -9.81
CA VAL A 71 3.31 10.83 -9.91
C VAL A 71 1.96 11.51 -10.13
N ARG A 72 1.66 12.54 -9.32
CA ARG A 72 0.44 13.36 -9.48
C ARG A 72 0.41 14.16 -10.77
N GLY A 73 1.58 14.48 -11.33
CA GLY A 73 1.71 15.31 -12.53
C GLY A 73 1.95 16.79 -12.17
N ASP A 74 1.96 17.65 -13.17
CA ASP A 74 2.24 19.07 -13.04
C ASP A 74 1.12 19.96 -13.61
N GLY A 75 1.09 21.21 -13.14
CA GLY A 75 0.15 22.23 -13.62
C GLY A 75 -1.33 21.88 -13.39
N ILE A 76 -2.18 22.34 -14.31
CA ILE A 76 -3.66 22.22 -14.23
C ILE A 76 -4.14 20.76 -14.34
N ARG A 77 -3.29 19.85 -14.85
CA ARG A 77 -3.61 18.42 -15.01
C ARG A 77 -3.12 17.57 -13.85
N ALA A 78 -2.54 18.18 -12.81
CA ALA A 78 -2.11 17.46 -11.63
C ALA A 78 -3.31 16.84 -10.91
N HIS A 79 -3.20 15.55 -10.60
CA HIS A 79 -4.15 14.88 -9.73
C HIS A 79 -4.14 15.49 -8.33
N THR A 80 -5.28 15.43 -7.65
CA THR A 80 -5.38 15.86 -6.25
C THR A 80 -4.60 14.90 -5.34
N LYS A 81 -4.12 15.39 -4.18
CA LYS A 81 -3.38 14.55 -3.22
C LYS A 81 -4.26 13.37 -2.79
N GLY A 82 -3.76 12.15 -2.95
CA GLY A 82 -4.43 10.91 -2.59
C GLY A 82 -5.22 10.28 -3.71
N GLU A 83 -5.51 10.98 -4.81
CA GLU A 83 -6.35 10.46 -5.89
C GLU A 83 -5.71 9.28 -6.61
N ARG A 84 -4.40 9.37 -6.89
CA ARG A 84 -3.69 8.26 -7.54
C ARG A 84 -3.51 7.09 -6.58
N LEU A 85 -3.22 7.40 -5.33
CA LEU A 85 -3.11 6.39 -4.27
C LEU A 85 -4.44 5.65 -4.07
N ALA A 86 -5.56 6.38 -4.03
CA ALA A 86 -6.90 5.81 -3.94
C ALA A 86 -7.17 4.82 -5.08
N ASN A 87 -6.89 5.22 -6.32
CA ASN A 87 -7.12 4.35 -7.48
C ASN A 87 -6.28 3.06 -7.41
N ALA A 88 -5.02 3.15 -6.98
CA ALA A 88 -4.15 1.99 -6.85
C ALA A 88 -4.59 1.05 -5.71
N VAL A 89 -4.92 1.61 -4.54
CA VAL A 89 -5.44 0.84 -3.39
C VAL A 89 -6.76 0.17 -3.74
N HIS A 90 -7.67 0.88 -4.40
CA HIS A 90 -8.94 0.32 -4.85
C HIS A 90 -8.75 -0.85 -5.81
N ALA A 91 -7.90 -0.67 -6.84
CA ALA A 91 -7.63 -1.71 -7.82
C ALA A 91 -7.06 -2.98 -7.16
N TRP A 92 -6.09 -2.82 -6.26
CA TRP A 92 -5.52 -3.94 -5.52
C TRP A 92 -6.57 -4.62 -4.63
N CYS A 93 -7.37 -3.86 -3.87
CA CYS A 93 -8.42 -4.46 -3.05
C CYS A 93 -9.38 -5.28 -3.91
N VAL A 94 -9.90 -4.74 -5.02
CA VAL A 94 -10.83 -5.46 -5.90
C VAL A 94 -10.23 -6.75 -6.46
N GLU A 95 -8.94 -6.74 -6.82
CA GLU A 95 -8.24 -7.93 -7.31
C GLU A 95 -8.20 -9.05 -6.27
N TRP A 96 -7.90 -8.72 -5.01
CA TRP A 96 -7.62 -9.72 -3.98
C TRP A 96 -8.81 -10.03 -3.05
N THR A 97 -9.81 -9.15 -2.95
CA THR A 97 -11.00 -9.39 -2.11
C THR A 97 -12.07 -10.24 -2.80
N CYS A 98 -11.99 -10.41 -4.13
CA CYS A 98 -13.00 -11.11 -4.91
C CYS A 98 -12.67 -12.59 -5.19
N THR A 99 -11.60 -13.14 -4.60
CA THR A 99 -11.21 -14.55 -4.77
C THR A 99 -11.82 -15.46 -3.70
N GLU A 100 -12.43 -16.57 -4.11
CA GLU A 100 -12.90 -17.64 -3.20
C GLU A 100 -11.97 -18.88 -3.29
N PRO A 101 -11.50 -19.44 -2.14
CA PRO A 101 -11.66 -18.95 -0.76
C PRO A 101 -10.82 -17.68 -0.50
N PRO A 102 -11.17 -16.86 0.52
CA PRO A 102 -10.41 -15.65 0.81
C PRO A 102 -8.97 -16.01 1.21
N ALA A 103 -8.01 -15.54 0.42
CA ALA A 103 -6.59 -15.64 0.76
C ALA A 103 -6.31 -14.83 2.02
N HIS A 104 -5.32 -15.25 2.81
CA HIS A 104 -4.71 -14.38 3.80
C HIS A 104 -4.08 -13.19 3.06
N TRP A 105 -4.45 -11.98 3.43
CA TRP A 105 -3.91 -10.77 2.84
C TRP A 105 -3.63 -9.74 3.92
N THR A 106 -2.67 -8.86 3.66
CA THR A 106 -2.32 -7.76 4.58
C THR A 106 -2.33 -6.44 3.85
N VAL A 107 -2.97 -5.42 4.44
CA VAL A 107 -2.93 -4.04 3.93
C VAL A 107 -2.39 -3.12 5.01
N TRP A 108 -1.36 -2.35 4.67
CA TRP A 108 -0.80 -1.31 5.51
C TRP A 108 -0.86 0.04 4.79
N LEU A 109 -1.29 1.06 5.52
CA LEU A 109 -1.38 2.44 5.04
C LEU A 109 -0.47 3.34 5.87
N GLY A 110 0.42 4.06 5.20
CA GLY A 110 1.37 4.95 5.84
C GLY A 110 0.70 6.12 6.55
N PRO A 111 1.35 6.69 7.58
CA PRO A 111 0.78 7.76 8.41
C PRO A 111 0.41 9.02 7.62
N HIS A 112 1.02 9.26 6.46
CA HIS A 112 0.71 10.42 5.60
C HIS A 112 -0.36 10.12 4.53
N THR A 113 -0.94 8.91 4.55
CA THR A 113 -2.05 8.52 3.68
C THR A 113 -3.26 9.43 3.93
N PRO A 114 -3.83 10.05 2.88
CA PRO A 114 -5.00 10.92 3.06
C PRO A 114 -6.19 10.17 3.68
N PRO A 115 -6.93 10.76 4.63
CA PRO A 115 -8.01 10.07 5.37
C PRO A 115 -9.09 9.44 4.49
N HIS A 116 -9.37 10.02 3.33
CA HIS A 116 -10.36 9.48 2.40
C HIS A 116 -9.93 8.14 1.78
N VAL A 117 -8.62 7.94 1.54
CA VAL A 117 -8.06 6.67 1.03
C VAL A 117 -8.20 5.59 2.09
N ALA A 118 -7.83 5.89 3.34
CA ALA A 118 -7.97 4.96 4.45
C ALA A 118 -9.44 4.53 4.68
N ARG A 119 -10.37 5.49 4.64
CA ARG A 119 -11.81 5.20 4.74
C ARG A 119 -12.30 4.31 3.59
N MET A 120 -11.86 4.58 2.37
CA MET A 120 -12.21 3.76 1.20
C MET A 120 -11.67 2.33 1.34
N ALA A 121 -10.39 2.17 1.69
CA ALA A 121 -9.77 0.86 1.89
C ALA A 121 -10.53 0.02 2.92
N ARG A 122 -10.83 0.59 4.09
CA ARG A 122 -11.63 -0.07 5.15
C ARG A 122 -12.98 -0.55 4.64
N SER A 123 -13.68 0.29 3.89
CA SER A 123 -14.97 -0.05 3.29
C SER A 123 -14.88 -1.21 2.30
N LEU A 124 -13.84 -1.28 1.47
CA LEU A 124 -13.64 -2.35 0.49
C LEU A 124 -13.28 -3.68 1.16
N LEU A 125 -12.49 -3.61 2.22
CA LEU A 125 -12.01 -4.78 2.94
C LEU A 125 -13.06 -5.36 3.91
N GLY A 126 -14.25 -4.75 4.01
CA GLY A 126 -15.30 -5.18 4.95
C GLY A 126 -14.92 -4.97 6.42
N VAL A 127 -13.92 -4.13 6.69
CA VAL A 127 -13.54 -3.70 8.05
C VAL A 127 -14.37 -2.46 8.39
N ALA A 128 -15.67 -2.66 8.58
CA ALA A 128 -16.53 -1.60 9.10
C ALA A 128 -16.40 -1.55 10.63
N THR A 129 -16.23 -0.33 11.14
CA THR A 129 -16.17 0.04 12.58
C THR A 129 -17.33 -0.48 13.40
#